data_AF-A0A819UJX4-F1
#
_entry.id   AF-A0A819UJX4-F1
#
_cell.length_a   1.000
_cell.length_b   1.000
_cell.length_c   1.000
_cell.angle_alpha   90.00
_cell.angle_beta   90.00
_cell.angle_gamma   90.00
#
_symmetry.space_group_name_H-M   'P 1'
#
loop_
_entity.id
_entity.type
_entity.pdbx_description
1 polymer ?
#
loop_
_entity_poly.entity_id
_entity_poly.type
_entity_poly.pdbx_seq_one_letter_code
_entity_poly.pdbx_strand_id
1 'polypeptide(L)'
;MNASMMLLDTLKDSNSTTINNQLWFIPIDVLLIICLTLAIILATIFLLIVLIDSSCQTVPMILITNSCFSGLSLAVALLWSTIVTFHNDLNQIQYQDATCIMRAYFIYVTFAALCYSLLLQAIYRYIIVVYPIRLSWQSKQRQLFLICLSWIFVFLYAVPVLWKGDI
;
A
#
# COMPACT_ATOMS: atom_id res chain seq x y z
N MET A 1 8.55 24.60 -52.43
CA MET A 1 8.90 23.87 -51.20
C MET A 1 7.77 24.11 -50.21
N ASN A 2 7.10 23.03 -49.82
CA ASN A 2 5.65 22.97 -49.62
C ASN A 2 5.14 23.51 -48.28
N ALA A 3 4.22 24.49 -48.35
CA ALA A 3 3.38 24.92 -47.23
C ALA A 3 2.50 23.78 -46.66
N SER A 4 2.28 22.69 -47.41
CA SER A 4 1.57 21.50 -46.95
C SER A 4 2.38 20.63 -45.98
N MET A 5 3.71 20.75 -45.94
CA MET A 5 4.56 20.01 -44.99
C MET A 5 4.59 20.70 -43.63
N MET A 6 4.60 22.04 -43.62
CA MET A 6 4.54 22.86 -42.41
C MET A 6 3.17 22.76 -41.70
N LEU A 7 2.08 22.59 -42.47
CA LEU A 7 0.74 22.33 -41.92
C LEU A 7 0.60 20.95 -41.26
N LEU A 8 1.32 19.94 -41.78
CA LEU A 8 1.30 18.58 -41.22
C LEU A 8 2.01 18.52 -39.86
N ASP A 9 3.10 19.26 -39.70
CA ASP A 9 3.81 19.37 -38.42
C ASP A 9 3.00 20.16 -37.39
N THR A 10 2.32 21.26 -37.78
CA THR A 10 1.44 22.00 -36.85
C THR A 10 0.17 21.26 -36.44
N LEU A 11 -0.35 20.36 -37.27
CA LEU A 11 -1.51 19.52 -36.89
C LEU A 11 -1.10 18.35 -35.99
N LYS A 12 0.13 17.86 -36.12
CA LYS A 12 0.67 16.80 -35.26
C LYS A 12 0.87 17.25 -33.82
N ASP A 13 1.24 18.52 -33.61
CA ASP A 13 1.41 19.10 -32.28
C ASP A 13 0.08 19.48 -31.58
N SER A 14 -1.03 19.55 -32.33
CA SER A 14 -2.33 19.96 -31.75
C SER A 14 -3.06 18.87 -30.95
N ASN A 15 -2.60 17.62 -31.01
CA ASN A 15 -3.22 16.47 -30.32
C ASN A 15 -2.36 15.86 -29.20
N SER A 16 -1.14 16.36 -28.98
CA SER A 16 -0.35 15.99 -27.80
C SER A 16 -0.33 17.17 -26.86
N THR A 17 -1.19 17.15 -25.84
CA THR A 17 -1.00 17.98 -24.65
C THR A 17 0.28 17.49 -23.95
N THR A 18 1.43 18.01 -24.38
CA THR A 18 2.71 17.82 -23.70
C THR A 18 2.61 18.53 -22.36
N ILE A 19 2.43 17.73 -21.30
CA ILE A 19 2.36 18.25 -19.94
C ILE A 19 3.77 18.68 -19.54
N ASN A 20 3.88 19.85 -18.92
CA ASN A 20 5.06 20.23 -18.15
C ASN A 20 5.17 19.27 -16.95
N ASN A 21 5.66 18.05 -17.18
CA ASN A 21 6.02 17.14 -16.11
C ASN A 21 7.07 17.82 -15.26
N GLN A 22 6.75 18.03 -13.99
CA GLN A 22 7.66 18.69 -13.09
C GLN A 22 8.87 17.75 -12.91
N LEU A 23 10.07 18.24 -13.23
CA LEU A 23 11.30 17.43 -13.34
C LEU A 23 11.64 16.58 -12.09
N TRP A 24 11.03 16.90 -10.95
CA TRP A 24 11.24 16.24 -9.66
C TRP A 24 10.42 14.96 -9.46
N PHE A 25 9.44 14.65 -10.32
CA PHE A 25 8.66 13.41 -10.21
C PHE A 25 9.51 12.15 -10.44
N ILE A 26 10.36 12.14 -11.47
CA ILE A 26 11.21 10.99 -11.80
C ILE A 26 12.18 10.64 -10.65
N PRO A 27 12.93 11.59 -10.05
CA PRO A 27 13.74 11.29 -8.87
C PRO A 27 12.96 10.75 -7.67
N ILE A 28 11.73 11.21 -7.44
CA ILE A 28 10.88 10.73 -6.34
C ILE A 28 10.46 9.29 -6.57
N ASP A 29 10.01 8.95 -7.77
CA ASP A 29 9.59 7.59 -8.09
C ASP A 29 10.75 6.60 -7.96
N VAL A 30 11.95 6.98 -8.42
CA VAL A 30 13.16 6.15 -8.26
C VAL A 30 13.48 5.95 -6.77
N LEU A 31 13.45 7.01 -5.96
CA LEU A 31 13.68 6.92 -4.52
C LEU A 31 12.64 6.02 -3.84
N LEU A 32 11.37 6.18 -4.22
CA LEU A 32 10.25 5.42 -3.66
C LEU A 32 10.36 3.94 -4.02
N ILE A 33 10.71 3.59 -5.27
CA ILE A 33 10.97 2.20 -5.69
C ILE A 33 12.09 1.57 -4.85
N ILE A 34 13.20 2.28 -4.65
CA ILE A 34 14.32 1.79 -3.83
C ILE A 34 13.87 1.57 -2.37
N CYS A 35 13.15 2.53 -1.78
CA CYS A 35 12.66 2.40 -0.41
C CYS A 35 11.66 1.24 -0.24
N LEU A 36 10.72 1.08 -1.18
CA LEU A 36 9.70 0.04 -1.13
C LEU A 36 10.30 -1.36 -1.33
N THR A 37 11.27 -1.51 -2.24
CA THR A 37 11.96 -2.79 -2.44
C THR A 37 12.75 -3.21 -1.21
N LEU A 38 13.47 -2.29 -0.56
CA LEU A 38 14.14 -2.55 0.71
C LEU A 38 13.13 -2.93 1.82
N ALA A 39 12.01 -2.21 1.92
CA ALA A 39 10.96 -2.52 2.89
C ALA A 39 10.39 -3.93 2.70
N ILE A 40 10.13 -4.34 1.44
CA ILE A 40 9.64 -5.68 1.10
C ILE A 40 10.65 -6.76 1.51
N ILE A 41 11.94 -6.56 1.21
CA ILE A 41 13.00 -7.52 1.56
C ILE A 41 13.09 -7.68 3.08
N LEU A 42 13.17 -6.58 3.82
CA LEU A 42 13.29 -6.58 5.28
C LEU A 42 12.05 -7.20 5.95
N ALA A 43 10.85 -6.83 5.48
CA ALA A 43 9.60 -7.38 6.01
C ALA A 43 9.49 -8.89 5.75
N THR A 44 9.89 -9.35 4.57
CA THR A 44 9.87 -10.78 4.23
C THR A 44 10.85 -11.57 5.09
N ILE A 45 12.08 -11.08 5.29
CA ILE A 45 13.07 -11.70 6.17
C ILE A 45 12.51 -11.79 7.61
N PHE A 46 11.94 -10.71 8.12
CA PHE A 46 11.36 -10.68 9.46
C PHE A 46 10.22 -11.71 9.62
N LEU A 47 9.30 -11.78 8.65
CA LEU A 47 8.21 -12.77 8.68
C LEU A 47 8.75 -14.20 8.67
N LEU A 48 9.76 -14.50 7.85
CA LEU A 48 10.39 -15.83 7.81
C LEU A 48 11.00 -16.20 9.17
N ILE A 49 11.71 -15.28 9.83
CA ILE A 49 12.30 -15.51 11.16
C ILE A 49 11.21 -15.90 12.16
N VAL A 50 10.11 -15.14 12.21
CA VAL A 50 9.00 -15.40 13.16
C VAL A 50 8.25 -16.69 12.84
N LEU A 51 8.17 -17.09 11.57
CA LEU A 51 7.55 -18.37 11.18
C LEU A 51 8.42 -19.58 11.55
N ILE A 52 9.74 -19.45 11.49
CA ILE A 52 10.68 -20.54 11.79
C ILE A 52 10.86 -20.71 13.31
N ASP A 53 10.98 -19.63 14.07
CA ASP A 53 11.21 -19.69 15.51
C ASP A 53 9.89 -19.87 16.29
N SER A 54 9.64 -21.10 16.73
CA SER A 54 8.48 -21.43 17.57
C SER A 54 8.50 -20.75 18.94
N SER A 55 9.68 -20.34 19.43
CA SER A 55 9.86 -19.58 20.68
C SER A 55 9.28 -18.17 20.56
N CYS A 56 9.18 -17.63 19.34
CA CYS A 56 8.63 -16.31 19.07
C CYS A 56 7.10 -16.28 19.06
N GLN A 57 6.38 -17.40 19.23
CA GLN A 57 4.92 -17.45 19.14
C GLN A 57 4.22 -16.91 20.41
N THR A 58 4.60 -15.72 20.86
CA THR A 58 3.89 -14.99 21.91
C THR A 58 2.78 -14.13 21.30
N VAL A 59 1.78 -13.76 22.11
CA VAL A 59 0.68 -12.88 21.69
C VAL A 59 1.17 -11.53 21.13
N PRO A 60 2.09 -10.78 21.76
CA PRO A 60 2.61 -9.55 21.18
C PRO A 60 3.32 -9.78 19.84
N MET A 61 4.04 -10.90 19.68
CA MET A 61 4.69 -11.22 18.40
C MET A 61 3.67 -11.50 17.30
N ILE A 62 2.54 -12.16 17.58
CA ILE A 62 1.45 -12.33 16.60
C ILE A 62 0.94 -10.97 16.11
N LEU A 63 0.76 -9.99 17.01
CA LEU A 63 0.31 -8.64 16.64
C LEU A 63 1.37 -7.88 15.81
N ILE A 64 2.66 -8.03 16.14
CA ILE A 64 3.77 -7.47 15.38
C ILE A 64 3.82 -8.10 13.98
N THR A 65 3.68 -9.43 13.88
CA THR A 65 3.61 -10.16 12.61
C THR A 65 2.47 -9.67 11.73
N ASN A 66 1.27 -9.45 12.30
CA ASN A 66 0.14 -8.90 11.54
C ASN A 66 0.42 -7.48 11.01
N SER A 67 1.14 -6.66 11.78
CA SER A 67 1.51 -5.31 11.35
C SER A 67 2.59 -5.34 10.26
N CYS A 68 3.56 -6.25 10.39
CA CYS A 68 4.56 -6.49 9.35
C CYS A 68 3.92 -7.02 8.06
N PHE A 69 2.98 -7.96 8.16
CA PHE A 69 2.22 -8.47 7.01
C PHE A 69 1.37 -7.38 6.34
N SER A 70 0.72 -6.52 7.13
CA SER A 70 -0.02 -5.35 6.60
C SER A 70 0.91 -4.36 5.91
N GLY A 71 2.07 -4.08 6.51
CA GLY A 71 3.10 -3.21 5.93
C GLY A 71 3.70 -3.77 4.64
N LEU A 72 3.94 -5.08 4.57
CA LEU A 72 4.37 -5.78 3.36
C LEU A 72 3.32 -5.64 2.25
N SER A 73 2.04 -5.88 2.59
CA SER A 73 0.93 -5.76 1.65
C SER A 73 0.81 -4.34 1.10
N LEU A 74 0.96 -3.33 1.96
CA LEU A 74 0.99 -1.92 1.56
C LEU A 74 2.19 -1.60 0.68
N ALA A 75 3.39 -2.09 1.03
CA ALA A 75 4.59 -1.86 0.24
C ALA A 75 4.49 -2.44 -1.17
N VAL A 76 3.90 -3.63 -1.31
CA VAL A 76 3.61 -4.25 -2.61
C VAL A 76 2.59 -3.43 -3.41
N ALA A 77 1.49 -2.98 -2.77
CA ALA A 77 0.48 -2.16 -3.44
C ALA A 77 1.03 -0.80 -3.91
N LEU A 78 1.84 -0.14 -3.08
CA LEU A 78 2.54 1.10 -3.43
C LEU A 78 3.58 0.87 -4.53
N LEU A 79 4.30 -0.26 -4.52
CA LEU A 79 5.30 -0.57 -5.53
C LEU A 79 4.63 -0.74 -6.90
N TRP A 80 3.50 -1.47 -6.95
CA TRP A 80 2.69 -1.55 -8.17
C TRP A 80 2.33 -0.15 -8.68
N SER A 81 1.74 0.69 -7.83
CA SER A 81 1.33 2.03 -8.27
C SER A 81 2.51 2.89 -8.74
N THR A 82 3.63 2.83 -8.03
CA THR A 82 4.83 3.62 -8.36
C THR A 82 5.46 3.17 -9.68
N ILE A 83 5.49 1.87 -9.97
CA ILE A 83 5.99 1.37 -11.27
C ILE A 83 5.15 1.91 -12.43
N VAL A 84 3.83 1.98 -12.26
CA VAL A 84 2.93 2.52 -13.29
C VAL A 84 3.13 4.03 -13.46
N THR A 85 3.20 4.78 -12.36
CA THR A 85 3.49 6.23 -12.40
C THR A 85 4.82 6.50 -13.07
N PHE A 86 5.87 5.78 -12.67
CA PHE A 86 7.21 5.91 -13.25
C PHE A 86 7.22 5.62 -14.75
N HIS A 87 6.50 4.59 -15.19
CA HIS A 87 6.37 4.28 -16.62
C HIS A 87 5.66 5.39 -17.39
N ASN A 88 4.59 5.97 -16.82
CA ASN A 88 3.86 7.07 -17.43
C ASN A 88 4.69 8.35 -17.48
N ASP A 89 5.45 8.64 -16.42
CA ASP A 89 6.31 9.81 -16.31
C ASP A 89 7.49 9.77 -17.28
N LEU A 90 8.07 8.58 -17.50
CA LEU A 90 9.13 8.36 -18.49
C LEU A 90 8.63 8.57 -19.93
N ASN A 91 7.42 8.11 -20.24
CA ASN A 91 6.87 8.20 -21.58
C ASN A 91 6.10 9.51 -21.84
N GLN A 92 5.84 10.31 -20.80
CA GLN A 92 5.00 11.51 -20.84
C GLN A 92 3.59 11.25 -21.40
N ILE A 93 3.01 10.08 -21.08
CA ILE A 93 1.70 9.64 -21.57
C ILE A 93 0.68 9.73 -20.44
N GLN A 94 -0.45 10.40 -20.67
CA GLN A 94 -1.66 10.21 -19.85
C GLN A 94 -2.41 8.97 -20.34
N TYR A 95 -2.20 7.85 -19.65
CA TYR A 95 -2.92 6.61 -19.93
C TYR A 95 -4.16 6.49 -19.05
N GLN A 96 -5.33 6.32 -19.67
CA GLN A 96 -6.57 6.00 -18.95
C GLN A 96 -6.48 4.55 -18.46
N ASP A 97 -6.07 4.40 -17.20
CA ASP A 97 -5.75 3.10 -16.62
C ASP A 97 -6.98 2.48 -15.93
N ALA A 98 -7.52 1.43 -16.52
CA ALA A 98 -8.63 0.65 -15.96
C ALA A 98 -8.32 0.07 -14.56
N THR A 99 -7.04 -0.09 -14.21
CA THR A 99 -6.60 -0.59 -12.90
C THR A 99 -6.27 0.51 -11.88
N CYS A 100 -6.43 1.79 -12.24
CA CYS A 100 -6.18 2.92 -11.33
C CYS A 100 -7.03 2.83 -10.05
N ILE A 101 -8.34 2.66 -10.21
CA ILE A 101 -9.28 2.53 -9.08
C ILE A 101 -8.94 1.30 -8.23
N MET A 102 -8.56 0.19 -8.86
CA MET A 102 -8.14 -1.02 -8.16
C MET A 102 -6.88 -0.79 -7.31
N ARG A 103 -5.87 -0.10 -7.85
CA ARG A 103 -4.65 0.22 -7.08
C ARG A 103 -4.95 1.14 -5.91
N ALA A 104 -5.74 2.20 -6.14
CA ALA A 104 -6.16 3.11 -5.08
C ALA A 104 -6.89 2.34 -3.97
N TYR A 105 -7.83 1.47 -4.34
CA TYR A 105 -8.52 0.59 -3.40
C TYR A 105 -7.55 -0.26 -2.58
N PHE A 106 -6.61 -0.98 -3.21
CA PHE A 106 -5.64 -1.81 -2.49
C PHE A 106 -4.75 -0.98 -1.55
N ILE A 107 -4.31 0.21 -1.96
CA ILE A 107 -3.54 1.12 -1.10
C ILE A 107 -4.38 1.54 0.12
N TYR A 108 -5.64 1.94 -0.09
CA TYR A 108 -6.53 2.31 1.02
C TYR A 108 -6.76 1.15 1.99
N VAL A 109 -7.07 -0.04 1.48
CA VAL A 109 -7.28 -1.24 2.30
C VAL A 109 -6.02 -1.58 3.09
N THR A 110 -4.88 -1.69 2.44
CA THR A 110 -3.63 -2.11 3.12
C THR A 110 -3.11 -1.06 4.09
N PHE A 111 -3.30 0.23 3.79
CA PHE A 111 -2.98 1.32 4.71
C PHE A 111 -3.87 1.30 5.95
N ALA A 112 -5.19 1.14 5.78
CA ALA A 112 -6.11 1.01 6.90
C ALA A 112 -5.80 -0.25 7.72
N ALA A 113 -5.49 -1.39 7.09
CA ALA A 113 -5.09 -2.61 7.78
C ALA A 113 -3.84 -2.39 8.65
N LEU A 114 -2.85 -1.64 8.16
CA LEU A 114 -1.68 -1.25 8.95
C LEU A 114 -2.07 -0.40 10.16
N CYS A 115 -2.92 0.62 9.98
CA CYS A 115 -3.39 1.47 11.08
C CYS A 115 -4.15 0.66 12.15
N TYR A 116 -5.07 -0.21 11.76
CA TYR A 116 -5.80 -1.08 12.69
C TYR A 116 -4.87 -2.07 13.40
N SER A 117 -3.84 -2.56 12.72
CA SER A 117 -2.85 -3.45 13.33
C SER A 117 -2.05 -2.74 14.43
N LEU A 118 -1.64 -1.48 14.19
CA LEU A 118 -0.98 -0.64 15.19
C LEU A 118 -1.93 -0.28 16.36
N LEU A 119 -3.20 -0.02 16.07
CA LEU A 119 -4.22 0.22 17.09
C LEU A 119 -4.40 -1.00 18.00
N LEU A 120 -4.50 -2.21 17.42
CA LEU A 120 -4.59 -3.45 18.20
C LEU A 120 -3.36 -3.66 19.08
N GLN A 121 -2.15 -3.36 18.59
CA GLN A 121 -0.94 -3.39 19.41
C GLN A 121 -1.00 -2.40 20.59
N ALA A 122 -1.45 -1.17 20.35
CA ALA A 122 -1.56 -0.14 21.38
C ALA A 122 -2.59 -0.55 22.46
N ILE A 123 -3.77 -1.04 22.05
CA ILE A 123 -4.81 -1.53 22.95
C ILE A 123 -4.29 -2.72 23.76
N TYR A 124 -3.59 -3.67 23.13
CA TYR A 124 -3.04 -4.83 23.82
C TYR A 124 -2.03 -4.43 24.91
N ARG A 125 -1.09 -3.54 24.59
CA ARG A 125 -0.11 -3.02 25.56
C ARG A 125 -0.79 -2.26 26.70
N TYR A 126 -1.81 -1.46 26.39
CA TYR A 126 -2.61 -0.75 27.39
C TYR A 126 -3.31 -1.73 28.35
N ILE A 127 -3.94 -2.78 27.84
CA ILE A 127 -4.65 -3.77 28.67
C ILE A 127 -3.69 -4.52 29.59
N ILE A 128 -2.49 -4.90 29.11
CA ILE A 128 -1.49 -5.55 29.97
C ILE A 128 -1.10 -4.66 31.15
N VAL A 129 -0.85 -3.38 30.89
CA VAL A 129 -0.36 -2.45 31.93
C VAL A 129 -1.46 -2.07 32.91
N VAL A 130 -2.67 -1.76 32.42
CA VAL A 130 -3.76 -1.21 33.25
C VAL A 130 -4.63 -2.32 33.87
N TYR A 131 -4.82 -3.44 33.17
CA TYR A 131 -5.72 -4.52 33.59
C TYR A 131 -5.01 -5.90 33.57
N PRO A 132 -3.92 -6.08 34.33
CA PRO A 132 -3.11 -7.31 34.28
C PRO A 132 -3.89 -8.58 34.64
N ILE A 133 -4.95 -8.46 35.46
CA ILE A 133 -5.77 -9.59 35.93
C ILE A 133 -6.74 -10.09 34.84
N ARG A 134 -6.99 -9.31 33.77
CA ARG A 134 -7.92 -9.68 32.68
C ARG A 134 -7.27 -10.60 31.63
N LEU A 135 -6.88 -11.80 32.06
CA LEU A 135 -6.26 -12.85 31.22
C LEU A 135 -7.04 -13.18 29.94
N SER A 136 -8.37 -13.02 29.95
CA SER A 136 -9.21 -13.34 28.80
C SER A 136 -8.90 -12.48 27.56
N TRP A 137 -8.50 -11.22 27.74
CA TRP A 137 -8.08 -10.33 26.64
C TRP A 137 -6.65 -10.61 26.16
N GLN A 138 -5.88 -11.36 26.93
CA GLN A 138 -4.51 -11.73 26.62
C GLN A 138 -4.41 -13.06 25.86
N SER A 139 -5.53 -13.76 25.63
CA SER A 139 -5.54 -15.04 24.90
C SER A 139 -5.20 -14.86 23.41
N LYS A 140 -4.32 -15.74 22.89
CA LYS A 140 -3.95 -15.81 21.47
C LYS A 140 -5.18 -15.93 20.55
N GLN A 141 -6.16 -16.74 20.93
CA GLN A 141 -7.37 -16.99 20.12
C GLN A 141 -8.19 -15.72 19.92
N ARG A 142 -8.36 -14.91 20.98
CA ARG A 142 -9.10 -13.65 20.87
C ARG A 142 -8.37 -12.61 20.03
N GLN A 143 -7.04 -12.55 20.16
CA GLN A 143 -6.25 -11.63 19.35
C GLN A 143 -6.29 -12.01 17.87
N LEU A 144 -6.22 -13.31 17.54
CA LEU A 144 -6.41 -13.80 16.16
C LEU A 144 -7.81 -13.46 15.64
N PHE A 145 -8.86 -13.64 16.45
CA PHE A 145 -10.22 -13.25 16.06
C PHE A 145 -10.35 -11.75 15.77
N LEU A 146 -9.77 -10.88 16.61
CA LEU A 146 -9.76 -9.44 16.39
C LEU A 146 -8.99 -9.05 15.12
N ILE A 147 -7.86 -9.71 14.85
CA ILE A 147 -7.10 -9.53 13.60
C ILE A 147 -8.00 -9.87 12.40
N CYS A 148 -8.61 -11.06 12.38
CA CYS A 148 -9.50 -11.47 11.28
C CYS A 148 -10.66 -10.50 11.08
N LEU A 149 -11.29 -10.04 12.17
CA LEU A 149 -12.37 -9.07 12.11
C LEU A 149 -11.89 -7.72 11.55
N SER A 150 -10.70 -7.26 11.94
CA SER A 150 -10.13 -6.01 11.42
C SER A 150 -9.89 -6.08 9.92
N TRP A 151 -9.37 -7.20 9.40
CA TRP A 151 -9.19 -7.40 7.97
C TRP A 151 -10.52 -7.37 7.22
N ILE A 152 -11.53 -8.12 7.69
CA ILE A 152 -12.87 -8.12 7.09
C ILE A 152 -13.46 -6.71 7.06
N PHE A 153 -13.37 -5.98 8.19
CA PHE A 153 -13.89 -4.62 8.29
C PHE A 153 -13.22 -3.67 7.29
N VAL A 154 -11.89 -3.72 7.18
CA VAL A 154 -11.13 -2.84 6.29
C VAL A 154 -11.42 -3.12 4.82
N PHE A 155 -11.56 -4.38 4.43
CA PHE A 155 -11.99 -4.73 3.07
C PHE A 155 -13.39 -4.21 2.77
N LEU A 156 -14.36 -4.43 3.67
CA LEU A 156 -15.75 -4.01 3.46
C LEU A 156 -15.90 -2.48 3.43
N TYR A 157 -15.19 -1.77 4.31
CA TYR A 157 -15.27 -0.31 4.41
C TYR A 157 -14.79 0.40 3.13
N ALA A 158 -13.83 -0.18 2.42
CA ALA A 158 -13.29 0.40 1.20
C ALA A 158 -14.10 0.07 -0.06
N VAL A 159 -15.06 -0.89 -0.01
CA VAL A 159 -15.87 -1.28 -1.18
C VAL A 159 -16.57 -0.11 -1.88
N PRO A 160 -17.14 0.89 -1.19
CA PRO A 160 -17.79 2.02 -1.86
C PRO A 160 -16.87 2.81 -2.80
N VAL A 161 -15.55 2.77 -2.58
CA VAL A 161 -14.55 3.42 -3.45
C VAL A 161 -14.56 2.81 -4.85
N LEU A 162 -14.84 1.50 -4.97
CA LEU A 162 -14.92 0.82 -6.26
C LEU A 162 -16.13 1.26 -7.09
N TRP A 163 -17.22 1.69 -6.43
CA TRP A 163 -18.47 2.05 -7.09
C TRP A 163 -18.53 3.52 -7.48
N LYS A 164 -17.85 4.39 -6.72
CA LYS A 164 -17.98 5.83 -6.91
C LYS A 164 -17.37 6.36 -8.19
N GLY A 165 -16.41 5.67 -8.82
CA GLY A 165 -15.85 6.03 -10.15
C GLY A 165 -15.13 7.38 -10.23
N ASP A 166 -15.36 8.27 -9.27
CA ASP A 166 -14.88 9.64 -9.19
C ASP A 166 -13.69 9.71 -8.23
N ILE A 167 -12.50 9.41 -8.75
CA ILE A 167 -11.22 9.90 -8.20
C ILE A 167 -10.51 10.61 -9.33
#